data_AF-A0A9E1P7U2-F1
#
_entry.id   AF-A0A9E1P7U2-F1
#
_cell.length_a   1.000
_cell.length_b   1.000
_cell.length_c   1.000
_cell.angle_alpha   90.00
_cell.angle_beta   90.00
_cell.angle_gamma   90.00
#
_symmetry.space_group_name_H-M   'P 1'
#
loop_
_entity.id
_entity.type
_entity.pdbx_description
1 polymer ?
#
loop_
_entity_poly.entity_id
_entity_poly.type
_entity_poly.pdbx_seq_one_letter_code
_entity_poly.pdbx_strand_id
1 'polypeptide(L)'
;MANGELFDQLTLKSALFCALLMASVDGSFDVAERNVCLSFLNDHWKPEYGSAKDFFLETVKDVKGYIGTRQKIDKRIMAMAETLGARQKQAILAVVEKVMMADNQVLVTETELFNRIKKLKILGINF
;
A
#
# COMPACT_ATOMS: atom_id res chain seq x y z
N MET A 1 -15.94 11.15 15.36
CA MET A 1 -15.29 9.82 15.39
C MET A 1 -13.90 10.01 14.80
N ALA A 2 -12.85 9.75 15.58
CA ALA A 2 -11.49 10.13 15.24
C ALA A 2 -10.89 9.19 14.18
N ASN A 3 -11.17 9.45 12.90
CA ASN A 3 -10.44 8.83 11.78
C ASN A 3 -8.95 9.22 11.74
N GLY A 4 -8.51 10.16 12.60
CA GLY A 4 -7.14 10.65 12.67
C GLY A 4 -6.13 9.73 13.36
N GLU A 5 -6.56 8.67 14.06
CA GLU A 5 -5.66 7.75 14.79
C GLU A 5 -5.14 6.58 13.94
N LEU A 6 -5.79 6.25 12.81
CA LEU A 6 -5.46 5.04 12.06
C LEU A 6 -4.22 5.19 11.16
N PHE A 7 -4.00 6.40 10.63
CA PHE A 7 -2.93 6.71 9.69
C PHE A 7 -2.01 7.81 10.26
N ASP A 8 -1.10 7.40 11.13
CA ASP A 8 0.13 8.18 11.33
C ASP A 8 0.97 8.21 10.05
N GLN A 9 2.00 9.06 10.00
CA GLN A 9 2.81 9.23 8.80
C GLN A 9 3.43 7.92 8.30
N LEU A 10 3.86 7.05 9.22
CA LEU A 10 4.45 5.75 8.89
C LEU A 10 3.42 4.82 8.25
N THR A 11 2.25 4.69 8.86
CA THR A 11 1.17 3.83 8.39
C THR A 11 0.62 4.31 7.07
N LEU A 12 0.47 5.63 6.89
CA LEU A 12 0.09 6.22 5.61
C LEU A 12 1.12 5.89 4.52
N LYS A 13 2.42 5.96 4.85
CA LYS A 13 3.49 5.59 3.92
C LYS A 13 3.44 4.11 3.55
N SER A 14 3.22 3.23 4.52
CA SER A 14 3.07 1.79 4.28
C SER A 14 1.85 1.45 3.42
N ALA A 15 0.72 2.11 3.68
CA ALA A 15 -0.49 1.95 2.90
C ALA A 15 -0.30 2.40 1.45
N LEU A 16 0.24 3.61 1.27
CA LEU A 16 0.52 4.16 -0.05
C LEU A 16 1.57 3.32 -0.80
N PHE A 17 2.60 2.82 -0.12
CA PHE A 17 3.59 1.92 -0.70
C PHE A 17 2.94 0.63 -1.24
N CYS A 18 2.11 -0.04 -0.45
CA CYS A 18 1.43 -1.26 -0.89
C CYS A 18 0.46 -1.01 -2.04
N ALA A 19 -0.28 0.11 -1.99
CA ALA A 19 -1.20 0.51 -3.05
C ALA A 19 -0.45 0.79 -4.38
N LEU A 20 0.64 1.56 -4.33
CA LEU A 20 1.47 1.84 -5.51
C LEU A 20 2.21 0.60 -6.03
N LEU A 21 2.64 -0.29 -5.14
CA LEU A 21 3.23 -1.56 -5.54
C LEU A 21 2.22 -2.45 -6.28
N MET A 22 0.95 -2.45 -5.84
CA MET A 22 -0.12 -3.13 -6.55
C MET A 22 -0.31 -2.55 -7.95
N ALA A 23 -0.50 -1.23 -8.01
CA ALA A 23 -0.70 -0.48 -9.25
C ALA A 23 0.48 -0.49 -10.24
N SER A 24 1.61 -1.11 -9.89
CA SER A 24 2.80 -1.14 -10.77
C SER A 24 3.37 -2.52 -10.99
N VAL A 25 2.67 -3.57 -10.52
CA VAL A 25 3.18 -4.94 -10.57
C VAL A 25 3.21 -5.51 -11.99
N ASP A 26 2.29 -5.08 -12.84
CA ASP A 26 2.19 -5.45 -14.24
C ASP A 26 3.17 -4.65 -15.14
N GLY A 27 3.88 -3.67 -14.57
CA GLY A 27 4.81 -2.78 -15.26
C GLY A 27 4.16 -1.59 -15.95
N SER A 28 2.84 -1.46 -15.86
CA SER A 28 2.09 -0.26 -16.21
C SER A 28 1.72 0.51 -14.94
N PHE A 29 1.18 1.72 -15.08
CA PHE A 29 0.60 2.43 -13.93
C PHE A 29 -0.65 3.12 -14.45
N ASP A 30 -1.78 2.43 -14.33
CA ASP A 30 -3.02 2.88 -14.95
C ASP A 30 -3.53 4.16 -14.26
N VAL A 31 -4.23 4.99 -15.03
CA VAL A 31 -4.79 6.25 -14.53
C VAL A 31 -5.82 6.00 -13.41
N ALA A 32 -6.64 4.96 -13.51
CA ALA A 32 -7.64 4.60 -12.51
C ALA A 32 -6.97 4.21 -11.18
N GLU A 33 -5.98 3.33 -11.21
CA GLU A 33 -5.24 2.89 -10.03
C GLU A 33 -4.48 4.04 -9.36
N ARG A 34 -3.86 4.91 -10.18
CA ARG A 34 -3.19 6.11 -9.71
C ARG A 34 -4.17 7.05 -9.00
N ASN A 35 -5.37 7.23 -9.55
CA ASN A 35 -6.39 8.09 -8.96
C ASN A 35 -6.86 7.54 -7.60
N VAL A 36 -6.99 6.21 -7.46
CA VAL A 36 -7.27 5.58 -6.16
C VAL A 36 -6.16 5.89 -5.15
N CYS A 37 -4.89 5.75 -5.54
CA CYS A 37 -3.75 6.06 -4.66
C CYS A 37 -3.72 7.53 -4.23
N LEU A 38 -3.97 8.46 -5.16
CA LEU A 38 -4.00 9.90 -4.89
C LEU A 38 -5.19 10.31 -4.02
N SER A 39 -6.37 9.76 -4.28
CA SER A 39 -7.56 9.99 -3.44
C SER A 39 -7.31 9.52 -2.02
N PHE A 40 -6.81 8.29 -1.86
CA PHE A 40 -6.45 7.75 -0.55
C PHE A 40 -5.44 8.63 0.19
N LEU A 41 -4.39 9.10 -0.50
CA LEU A 41 -3.42 10.00 0.10
C LEU A 41 -4.09 11.29 0.58
N ASN A 42 -4.91 11.92 -0.26
CA ASN A 42 -5.58 13.18 0.07
C ASN A 42 -6.56 13.02 1.25
N ASP A 43 -7.32 11.93 1.30
CA ASP A 43 -8.31 11.65 2.35
C ASP A 43 -7.69 11.46 3.74
N HIS A 44 -6.42 11.06 3.77
CA HIS A 44 -5.67 10.77 5.00
C HIS A 44 -4.48 11.71 5.22
N TRP A 45 -4.30 12.70 4.34
CA TRP A 45 -3.18 13.64 4.45
C TRP A 45 -3.38 14.57 5.64
N LYS A 46 -2.29 14.85 6.33
CA LYS A 46 -2.24 15.88 7.37
C LYS A 46 -1.13 16.89 7.05
N PRO A 47 -1.40 18.21 7.12
CA PRO A 47 -0.41 19.24 6.76
C PRO A 47 0.94 19.10 7.50
N GLU A 48 0.94 18.59 8.72
CA GLU A 48 2.14 18.34 9.52
C GLU A 48 3.10 17.29 8.93
N TYR A 49 2.63 16.46 7.99
CA TYR A 49 3.48 15.49 7.28
C TYR A 49 4.30 16.13 6.15
N GLY A 50 4.07 17.43 5.85
CA GLY A 50 4.80 18.21 4.86
C GLY A 50 4.09 18.31 3.51
N SER A 51 4.81 18.02 2.42
CA SER A 51 4.28 18.06 1.05
C SER A 51 3.72 16.71 0.63
N ALA A 52 2.41 16.64 0.39
CA ALA A 52 1.75 15.42 -0.10
C ALA A 52 2.34 14.95 -1.43
N LYS A 53 2.70 15.91 -2.31
CA LYS A 53 3.31 15.63 -3.61
C LYS A 53 4.68 14.97 -3.44
N ASP A 54 5.53 15.51 -2.58
CA ASP A 54 6.87 14.95 -2.38
C ASP A 54 6.79 13.60 -1.69
N PHE A 55 5.90 13.46 -0.71
CA PHE A 55 5.60 12.18 -0.07
C PHE A 55 5.16 11.10 -1.07
N PHE A 56 4.26 11.46 -1.99
CA PHE A 56 3.83 10.57 -3.07
C PHE A 56 5.00 10.19 -3.98
N LEU A 57 5.76 11.18 -4.46
CA LEU A 57 6.88 10.96 -5.38
C LEU A 57 8.01 10.14 -4.76
N GLU A 58 8.33 10.36 -3.48
CA GLU A 58 9.28 9.55 -2.73
C GLU A 58 8.81 8.10 -2.61
N THR A 59 7.53 7.89 -2.34
CA THR A 59 6.96 6.54 -2.24
C THR A 59 6.98 5.83 -3.59
N VAL A 60 6.68 6.54 -4.70
CA VAL A 60 6.84 6.01 -6.06
C VAL A 60 8.29 5.61 -6.34
N LYS A 61 9.26 6.44 -5.95
CA LYS A 61 10.69 6.11 -6.09
C LYS A 61 11.08 4.87 -5.29
N ASP A 62 10.56 4.74 -4.06
CA ASP A 62 10.79 3.56 -3.22
C ASP A 62 10.25 2.30 -3.89
N VAL A 63 8.99 2.31 -4.36
CA VAL A 63 8.34 1.17 -5.04
C VAL A 63 9.12 0.66 -6.24
N LYS A 64 9.69 1.56 -7.07
CA LYS A 64 10.52 1.17 -8.22
C LYS A 64 11.66 0.22 -7.87
N GLY A 65 12.20 0.30 -6.65
CA GLY A 65 13.27 -0.59 -6.18
C GLY A 65 12.84 -2.03 -5.87
N TYR A 66 11.54 -2.31 -5.90
CA TYR A 66 10.93 -3.60 -5.55
C TYR A 66 10.28 -4.32 -6.74
N ILE A 67 10.01 -3.61 -7.85
CA ILE A 67 9.43 -4.21 -9.06
C ILE A 67 10.35 -5.34 -9.54
N GLY A 68 9.76 -6.49 -9.86
CA GLY A 68 10.48 -7.70 -10.30
C GLY A 68 11.34 -8.39 -9.22
N THR A 69 11.39 -7.90 -7.97
CA THR A 69 12.22 -8.48 -6.90
C THR A 69 11.39 -9.07 -5.76
N ARG A 70 10.84 -10.27 -6.00
CA ARG A 70 9.99 -11.04 -5.07
C ARG A 70 10.52 -11.08 -3.63
N GLN A 71 11.80 -11.41 -3.44
CA GLN A 71 12.39 -11.52 -2.10
C GLN A 71 12.42 -10.18 -1.34
N LYS A 72 12.61 -9.06 -2.04
CA LYS A 72 12.59 -7.73 -1.41
C LYS A 72 11.17 -7.37 -0.97
N ILE A 73 10.18 -7.67 -1.81
CA ILE A 73 8.76 -7.46 -1.50
C ILE A 73 8.39 -8.27 -0.25
N ASP A 74 8.72 -9.56 -0.20
CA ASP A 74 8.42 -10.42 0.94
C ASP A 74 9.07 -9.90 2.24
N LYS A 75 10.36 -9.49 2.19
CA LYS A 75 11.06 -8.88 3.34
C LYS A 75 10.40 -7.58 3.80
N ARG A 76 10.01 -6.71 2.86
CA ARG A 76 9.36 -5.44 3.16
C ARG A 76 7.98 -5.64 3.80
N ILE A 77 7.20 -6.60 3.29
CA ILE A 77 5.90 -6.98 3.87
C ILE A 77 6.08 -7.54 5.28
N MET A 78 7.08 -8.39 5.53
CA MET A 78 7.35 -8.90 6.88
C MET A 78 7.73 -7.77 7.84
N ALA A 79 8.61 -6.86 7.44
CA ALA A 79 8.98 -5.71 8.27
C ALA A 79 7.77 -4.80 8.59
N MET A 80 6.85 -4.61 7.64
CA MET A 80 5.60 -3.89 7.89
C MET A 80 4.65 -4.68 8.81
N ALA A 81 4.63 -6.00 8.72
CA ALA A 81 3.79 -6.83 9.58
C ALA A 81 4.21 -6.73 11.06
N GLU A 82 5.51 -6.59 11.34
CA GLU A 82 6.04 -6.48 12.71
C GLU A 82 5.71 -5.14 13.37
N THR A 83 5.57 -4.06 12.59
CA THR A 83 5.34 -2.71 13.11
C THR A 83 3.87 -2.30 13.15
N LEU A 84 3.03 -2.86 12.29
CA LEU A 84 1.64 -2.44 12.14
C LEU A 84 0.67 -3.22 13.02
N GLY A 85 -0.26 -2.50 13.64
CA GLY A 85 -1.39 -3.07 14.36
C GLY A 85 -2.43 -3.72 13.44
N ALA A 86 -3.29 -4.57 14.00
CA ALA A 86 -4.30 -5.32 13.23
C ALA A 86 -5.25 -4.42 12.41
N ARG A 87 -5.70 -3.30 12.99
CA ARG A 87 -6.57 -2.33 12.29
C ARG A 87 -5.85 -1.65 11.11
N GLN A 88 -4.58 -1.31 11.28
CA GLN A 88 -3.76 -0.69 10.24
C GLN A 88 -3.53 -1.68 9.09
N LYS A 89 -3.17 -2.93 9.41
CA LYS A 89 -3.04 -4.02 8.44
C LYS A 89 -4.33 -4.21 7.61
N GLN A 90 -5.49 -4.20 8.27
CA GLN A 90 -6.77 -4.32 7.59
C GLN A 90 -7.07 -3.13 6.68
N ALA A 91 -6.76 -1.91 7.12
CA ALA A 91 -6.95 -0.70 6.31
C ALA A 91 -6.04 -0.68 5.07
N ILE A 92 -4.79 -1.15 5.20
CA ILE A 92 -3.88 -1.33 4.07
C ILE A 92 -4.44 -2.34 3.07
N LEU A 93 -4.96 -3.47 3.54
CA LEU A 93 -5.54 -4.46 2.65
C LEU A 93 -6.75 -3.90 1.89
N ALA A 94 -7.59 -3.10 2.54
CA ALA A 94 -8.75 -2.49 1.91
C ALA A 94 -8.37 -1.49 0.80
N VAL A 95 -7.31 -0.68 0.96
CA VAL A 95 -6.87 0.21 -0.12
C VAL A 95 -6.23 -0.56 -1.27
N VAL A 96 -5.45 -1.59 -0.98
CA VAL A 96 -4.82 -2.43 -2.01
C VAL A 96 -5.87 -3.16 -2.85
N GLU A 97 -6.92 -3.68 -2.21
CA GLU A 97 -8.04 -4.33 -2.90
C GLU A 97 -8.79 -3.35 -3.81
N LYS A 98 -8.99 -2.10 -3.36
CA LYS A 98 -9.58 -1.05 -4.21
C LYS A 98 -8.74 -0.73 -5.43
N VAL A 99 -7.41 -0.71 -5.29
CA VAL A 99 -6.49 -0.47 -6.40
C VAL A 99 -6.58 -1.62 -7.42
N MET A 100 -6.45 -2.86 -6.96
CA MET A 100 -6.53 -4.06 -7.81
C MET A 100 -7.88 -4.19 -8.55
N MET A 101 -8.95 -3.53 -8.08
CA MET A 101 -10.26 -3.56 -8.73
C MET A 101 -10.53 -2.31 -9.59
N ALA A 102 -9.60 -1.35 -9.67
CA ALA A 102 -9.87 -0.02 -10.22
C ALA A 102 -10.12 -0.03 -11.75
N ASP A 103 -9.44 -0.89 -12.48
CA ASP A 103 -9.52 -1.01 -13.94
C ASP A 103 -10.45 -2.16 -14.41
N ASN A 104 -11.12 -2.84 -13.46
CA ASN A 104 -11.95 -4.02 -13.65
C ASN A 104 -11.25 -5.22 -14.30
N GLN A 105 -9.91 -5.25 -14.33
CA GLN A 105 -9.12 -6.39 -14.75
C GLN A 105 -8.27 -6.87 -13.59
N VAL A 106 -8.14 -8.19 -13.43
CA VAL A 106 -7.32 -8.75 -12.37
C VAL A 106 -6.39 -9.77 -13.01
N LEU A 107 -5.12 -9.39 -13.11
CA LEU A 107 -4.05 -10.21 -13.65
C LEU A 107 -3.57 -11.23 -12.60
N VAL A 108 -2.97 -12.32 -13.09
CA VAL A 108 -2.38 -13.35 -12.22
C VAL A 108 -1.27 -12.76 -11.35
N THR A 109 -0.47 -11.84 -11.90
CA THR A 109 0.62 -11.13 -11.20
C THR A 109 0.10 -10.28 -10.04
N GLU A 110 -1.00 -9.57 -10.24
CA GLU A 110 -1.67 -8.78 -9.20
C GLU A 110 -2.26 -9.69 -8.11
N THR A 111 -2.89 -10.79 -8.50
CA THR A 111 -3.40 -11.79 -7.55
C THR A 111 -2.28 -12.39 -6.69
N GLU A 112 -1.14 -12.72 -7.31
CA GLU A 112 0.03 -13.21 -6.58
C GLU A 112 0.58 -12.17 -5.60
N LEU A 113 0.69 -10.92 -6.03
CA LEU A 113 1.13 -9.83 -5.16
C LEU A 113 0.15 -9.58 -4.02
N PHE A 114 -1.16 -9.58 -4.31
CA PHE A 114 -2.20 -9.40 -3.31
C PHE A 114 -2.11 -10.47 -2.24
N ASN A 115 -1.94 -11.73 -2.64
CA ASN A 115 -1.75 -12.85 -1.72
C ASN A 115 -0.49 -12.70 -0.85
N ARG A 116 0.57 -12.04 -1.33
CA ARG A 116 1.71 -11.69 -0.48
C ARG A 116 1.35 -10.62 0.53
N ILE A 117 0.70 -9.55 0.09
CA ILE A 117 0.31 -8.44 0.97
C ILE A 117 -0.68 -8.94 2.03
N LYS A 118 -1.58 -9.89 1.71
CA LYS A 118 -2.46 -10.56 2.68
C LYS A 118 -1.71 -11.24 3.83
N LYS A 119 -0.43 -11.59 3.67
CA LYS A 119 0.38 -12.11 4.78
C LYS A 119 0.51 -11.10 5.93
N LEU A 120 0.30 -9.80 5.70
CA LEU A 120 0.18 -8.80 6.76
C LEU A 120 -0.85 -9.21 7.82
N LYS A 121 -1.99 -9.80 7.41
CA LYS A 121 -3.05 -10.25 8.32
C LYS A 121 -2.69 -11.52 9.09
N ILE A 122 -1.87 -12.38 8.48
CA ILE A 122 -1.49 -13.69 9.03
C ILE A 122 -0.33 -13.53 10.03
N LEU A 123 0.65 -12.67 9.71
CA LEU A 123 1.89 -12.46 10.46
C LEU A 123 1.72 -11.49 11.64
N GLY A 124 0.72 -11.73 12.48
CA GLY A 124 0.44 -10.92 13.67
C GLY A 124 -0.71 -11.44 14.52
N ILE A 125 -1.20 -12.65 14.24
CA ILE A 125 -2.05 -13.40 15.15
C ILE A 125 -1.07 -14.16 16.06
N ASN A 126 -0.66 -13.51 17.14
CA ASN A 126 -0.25 -14.30 18.31
C ASN A 126 -1.55 -14.88 18.87
N PHE A 127 -1.65 -16.22 18.87
CA PHE A 127 -2.66 -16.92 19.67
C PHE A 127 -2.43 -16.62 21.16
#